data_AF-T1KG35-F1
#
_entry.id   AF-T1KG35-F1
#
_cell.length_a   1.000
_cell.length_b   1.000
_cell.length_c   1.000
_cell.angle_alpha   90.00
_cell.angle_beta   90.00
_cell.angle_gamma   90.00
#
_symmetry.space_group_name_H-M   'P 1'
#
loop_
_entity.id
_entity.type
_entity.pdbx_description
1 polymer ?
#
loop_
_entity_poly.entity_id
_entity_poly.type
_entity_poly.pdbx_seq_one_letter_code
_entity_poly.pdbx_strand_id
1 'polypeptide(L)'
;MQKMVQNILNALYPSFISDLIKVAQLIFINKSYNYDFEQLALESATKLEEQMSFYSVSRYGLDQTFDKIAVINRQFDVGNWLIRVVTLVNLARMIILLKVDDETAIYLGDPLLNSKDKYSLLIVVIVGITAMYVTHECAVFIERGGGFVGAATNVTYLLKNGFSYYPFSQHQKKNFCCFVYLICVFHNSLIFVMYPYIMVLYNHELCWNQYNHFSLKTMLIAVAWTITLTSIVICLGAQMVYHSALCCIIAGIFHFHIKSLTDSTTLLIKCMDKMQIVEVKCVIRQTLQLFNEIDSSFRKIRFIVLYFYTGVALQSIWFLHFGIFTGNHSIVLDTLIAGLGITVITDISAISLFCAALTNKVESLYPKWHRIYSKRKIPIFMKLQIIEILNRITLPTNGIQIGDYGLITKQFVLKFLLEFASMLMLFKCNFGSLF
;
A
#
# COMPACT_ATOMS: atom_id res chain seq x y z
N MET A 1 13.27 -26.99 9.20
CA MET A 1 12.48 -26.13 8.28
C MET A 1 11.02 -26.58 8.17
N GLN A 2 10.70 -27.83 7.77
CA GLN A 2 9.32 -28.35 7.71
C GLN A 2 8.54 -28.28 9.04
N LYS A 3 9.13 -28.69 10.17
CA LYS A 3 8.49 -28.55 11.50
C LYS A 3 8.22 -27.10 11.92
N MET A 4 9.04 -26.16 11.44
CA MET A 4 8.88 -24.73 11.74
C MET A 4 7.74 -24.13 10.90
N VAL A 5 7.68 -24.47 9.61
CA VAL A 5 6.61 -24.09 8.70
C VAL A 5 5.27 -24.72 9.12
N GLN A 6 5.27 -25.99 9.55
CA GLN A 6 4.07 -26.68 10.05
C GLN A 6 3.54 -26.06 11.35
N ASN A 7 4.43 -25.67 12.27
CA ASN A 7 4.04 -25.01 13.52
C ASN A 7 3.52 -23.58 13.28
N ILE A 8 4.09 -22.87 12.30
CA ILE A 8 3.60 -21.55 11.86
C ILE A 8 2.21 -21.70 11.22
N LEU A 9 2.01 -22.64 10.30
CA LEU A 9 0.71 -22.92 9.66
C LEU A 9 -0.37 -23.34 10.67
N ASN A 10 -0.03 -24.21 11.62
CA ASN A 10 -0.97 -24.69 12.65
C ASN A 10 -1.31 -23.62 13.70
N ALA A 11 -0.43 -22.64 13.95
CA ALA A 11 -0.72 -21.50 14.81
C ALA A 11 -1.50 -20.39 14.07
N LEU A 12 -1.21 -20.16 12.79
CA LEU A 12 -1.84 -19.09 12.00
C LEU A 12 -3.28 -19.41 11.60
N TYR A 13 -3.60 -20.65 11.23
CA TYR A 13 -4.91 -21.02 10.70
C TYR A 13 -6.10 -20.77 11.66
N PRO A 14 -6.08 -21.22 12.94
CA PRO A 14 -7.15 -20.92 13.88
C PRO A 14 -7.18 -19.43 14.29
N SER A 15 -6.02 -18.76 14.34
CA SER A 15 -5.95 -17.32 14.64
C SER A 15 -6.59 -16.47 13.53
N PHE A 16 -6.35 -16.83 12.26
CA PHE A 16 -6.85 -16.12 11.08
C PHE A 16 -8.38 -16.19 10.97
N ILE A 17 -8.97 -17.38 11.11
CA ILE A 17 -10.43 -17.54 11.08
C ILE A 17 -11.05 -16.79 12.28
N SER A 18 -10.43 -16.86 13.45
CA SER A 18 -10.87 -16.10 14.63
C SER A 18 -10.84 -14.59 14.38
N ASP A 19 -9.77 -14.07 13.79
CA ASP A 19 -9.61 -12.64 13.53
C ASP A 19 -10.54 -12.14 12.42
N LEU A 20 -10.77 -12.93 11.37
CA LEU A 20 -11.79 -12.65 10.34
C LEU A 20 -13.21 -12.64 10.93
N ILE A 21 -13.52 -13.60 11.80
CA ILE A 21 -14.80 -13.63 12.52
C ILE A 21 -14.92 -12.40 13.42
N LYS A 22 -13.88 -11.99 14.15
CA LYS A 22 -13.89 -10.76 14.95
C LYS A 22 -14.09 -9.52 14.08
N VAL A 23 -13.44 -9.43 12.92
CA VAL A 23 -13.60 -8.32 11.97
C VAL A 23 -15.02 -8.30 11.40
N ALA A 24 -15.57 -9.44 10.99
CA ALA A 24 -16.96 -9.55 10.55
C ALA A 24 -17.94 -9.15 11.66
N GLN A 25 -17.70 -9.58 12.91
CA GLN A 25 -18.50 -9.17 14.07
C GLN A 25 -18.38 -7.66 14.36
N LEU A 26 -17.19 -7.06 14.17
CA LEU A 26 -16.98 -5.63 14.35
C LEU A 26 -17.67 -4.80 13.27
N ILE A 27 -17.62 -5.23 12.01
CA ILE A 27 -18.24 -4.55 10.87
C ILE A 27 -19.77 -4.71 10.88
N PHE A 28 -20.28 -5.92 11.13
CA PHE A 28 -21.71 -6.22 11.00
C PHE A 28 -22.52 -6.12 12.30
N ILE A 29 -21.91 -6.36 13.47
CA ILE A 29 -22.66 -6.42 14.75
C ILE A 29 -22.49 -5.13 15.58
N ASN A 30 -21.63 -4.20 15.14
CA ASN A 30 -21.39 -2.90 15.81
C ASN A 30 -21.05 -3.04 17.32
N LYS A 31 -20.51 -4.20 17.74
CA LYS A 31 -20.09 -4.52 19.11
C LYS A 31 -18.67 -3.99 19.40
N SER A 32 -18.43 -2.71 19.15
CA SER A 32 -17.14 -2.04 19.39
C SER A 32 -16.87 -1.69 20.87
N TYR A 33 -17.88 -1.76 21.74
CA TYR A 33 -17.77 -1.21 23.10
C TYR A 33 -16.89 -2.00 24.08
N ASN A 34 -16.68 -3.32 23.88
CA ASN A 34 -16.06 -4.19 24.89
C ASN A 34 -14.63 -4.68 24.57
N TYR A 35 -14.02 -4.25 23.47
CA TYR A 35 -12.67 -4.70 23.09
C TYR A 35 -11.60 -3.67 23.48
N ASP A 36 -10.50 -4.16 24.05
CA ASP A 36 -9.27 -3.38 24.21
C ASP A 36 -8.52 -3.31 22.87
N PHE A 37 -8.94 -2.35 22.04
CA PHE A 37 -8.35 -2.13 20.73
C PHE A 37 -6.88 -1.72 20.79
N GLU A 38 -6.39 -1.21 21.92
CA GLU A 38 -4.98 -0.83 22.05
C GLU A 38 -4.09 -2.08 22.03
N GLN A 39 -4.44 -3.08 22.85
CA GLN A 39 -3.73 -4.35 22.87
C GLN A 39 -3.85 -5.11 21.54
N LEU A 40 -5.06 -5.18 20.97
CA LEU A 40 -5.31 -5.86 19.70
C LEU A 40 -4.57 -5.20 18.51
N ALA A 41 -4.57 -3.87 18.45
CA ALA A 41 -3.83 -3.14 17.43
C ALA A 41 -2.33 -3.36 17.57
N LEU A 42 -1.81 -3.38 18.81
CA LEU A 42 -0.39 -3.62 19.06
C LEU A 42 0.05 -5.02 18.63
N GLU A 43 -0.72 -6.04 19.00
CA GLU A 43 -0.44 -7.43 18.60
C GLU A 43 -0.46 -7.57 17.08
N SER A 44 -1.50 -7.02 16.43
CA SER A 44 -1.65 -7.09 14.98
C SER A 44 -0.56 -6.31 14.22
N ALA A 45 -0.15 -5.14 14.74
CA ALA A 45 0.93 -4.34 14.17
C ALA A 45 2.30 -5.01 14.35
N THR A 46 2.53 -5.66 15.50
CA THR A 46 3.78 -6.43 15.74
C THR A 46 3.86 -7.60 14.76
N LYS A 47 2.76 -8.34 14.58
CA LYS A 47 2.68 -9.41 13.58
C LYS A 47 2.92 -8.90 12.15
N LEU A 48 2.34 -7.75 11.80
CA LEU A 48 2.59 -7.11 10.50
C LEU A 48 4.08 -6.76 10.33
N GLU A 49 4.71 -6.21 11.36
CA GLU A 49 6.14 -5.85 11.35
C GLU A 49 7.07 -7.07 11.22
N GLU A 50 6.79 -8.15 11.95
CA GLU A 50 7.52 -9.43 11.83
C GLU A 50 7.46 -9.96 10.39
N GLN A 51 6.28 -9.90 9.77
CA GLN A 51 6.13 -10.35 8.39
C GLN A 51 6.79 -9.38 7.38
N MET A 52 6.72 -8.06 7.61
CA MET A 52 7.44 -7.08 6.79
C MET A 52 8.95 -7.34 6.78
N SER A 53 9.50 -7.69 7.95
CA SER A 53 10.90 -8.09 8.08
C SER A 53 11.18 -9.39 7.32
N PHE A 54 10.32 -10.41 7.47
CA PHE A 54 10.45 -11.69 6.78
C PHE A 54 10.48 -11.54 5.25
N TYR A 55 9.59 -10.72 4.68
CA TYR A 55 9.53 -10.46 3.24
C TYR A 55 10.52 -9.38 2.75
N SER A 56 11.40 -8.89 3.62
CA SER A 56 12.38 -7.84 3.29
C SER A 56 11.75 -6.57 2.71
N VAL A 57 10.56 -6.20 3.19
CA VAL A 57 9.82 -4.98 2.77
C VAL A 57 10.56 -3.73 3.24
N SER A 58 11.02 -3.77 4.49
CA SER A 58 11.80 -2.73 5.16
C SER A 58 12.89 -3.43 5.95
N ARG A 59 14.13 -2.93 5.86
CA ARG A 59 15.31 -3.58 6.47
C ARG A 59 15.26 -3.62 7.99
N TYR A 60 14.52 -2.69 8.60
CA TYR A 60 14.35 -2.58 10.06
C TYR A 60 12.88 -2.46 10.49
N GLY A 61 11.92 -2.86 9.64
CA GLY A 61 10.50 -2.80 9.97
C GLY A 61 10.00 -1.36 10.12
N LEU A 62 9.19 -1.12 11.16
CA LEU A 62 8.56 0.17 11.45
C LEU A 62 9.44 1.07 12.34
N ASP A 63 10.43 0.50 13.03
CA ASP A 63 11.36 1.24 13.90
C ASP A 63 12.61 1.73 13.15
N GLN A 64 12.43 2.70 12.26
CA GLN A 64 13.51 3.33 11.50
C GLN A 64 14.02 4.61 12.19
N THR A 65 15.21 4.53 12.80
CA THR A 65 15.93 5.66 13.38
C THR A 65 17.09 6.12 12.49
N PHE A 66 17.55 7.37 12.65
CA PHE A 66 18.68 7.92 11.88
C PHE A 66 19.95 7.07 12.00
N ASP A 67 20.23 6.54 13.19
CA ASP A 67 21.40 5.69 13.43
C ASP A 67 21.32 4.36 12.65
N LYS A 68 20.12 3.76 12.60
CA LYS A 68 19.88 2.53 11.82
C LYS A 68 20.10 2.78 10.32
N ILE A 69 19.66 3.92 9.79
CA ILE A 69 19.88 4.26 8.37
C ILE A 69 21.35 4.49 8.05
N ALA A 70 22.12 5.10 8.96
CA ALA A 70 23.56 5.24 8.77
C ALA A 70 24.26 3.86 8.68
N VAL A 71 23.75 2.86 9.39
CA VAL A 71 24.21 1.46 9.28
C VAL A 71 23.76 0.83 7.96
N ILE A 72 22.52 1.04 7.51
CA ILE A 72 22.01 0.58 6.19
C ILE A 72 22.94 1.00 5.07
N ASN A 73 23.35 2.26 5.05
CA ASN A 73 24.17 2.81 3.97
C ASN A 73 25.61 2.26 3.95
N ARG A 74 26.05 1.61 5.03
CA ARG A 74 27.39 1.02 5.15
C ARG A 74 27.45 -0.47 4.87
N GLN A 75 26.32 -1.18 4.96
CA GLN A 75 26.28 -2.64 4.83
C GLN A 75 25.73 -3.09 3.47
N PHE A 76 26.39 -4.09 2.88
CA PHE A 76 25.90 -4.74 1.66
C PHE A 76 24.74 -5.68 2.01
N ASP A 77 23.58 -5.40 1.46
CA ASP A 77 22.36 -6.16 1.71
C ASP A 77 22.22 -7.31 0.70
N VAL A 78 22.63 -8.49 1.14
CA VAL A 78 22.62 -9.74 0.35
C VAL A 78 21.19 -10.13 -0.04
N GLY A 79 20.20 -9.96 0.84
CA GLY A 79 18.82 -10.36 0.59
C GLY A 79 18.20 -9.56 -0.55
N ASN A 80 18.33 -8.24 -0.49
CA ASN A 80 17.88 -7.37 -1.57
C ASN A 80 18.62 -7.65 -2.90
N TRP A 81 19.92 -7.95 -2.82
CA TRP A 81 20.69 -8.31 -4.01
C TRP A 81 20.23 -9.61 -4.66
N LEU A 82 19.89 -10.63 -3.86
CA LEU A 82 19.34 -11.88 -4.36
C LEU A 82 17.98 -11.65 -5.05
N ILE A 83 17.09 -10.88 -4.44
CA ILE A 83 15.79 -10.50 -5.04
C ILE A 83 16.01 -9.85 -6.40
N ARG A 84 16.92 -8.87 -6.50
CA ARG A 84 17.26 -8.19 -7.75
C ARG A 84 17.74 -9.15 -8.82
N VAL A 85 18.74 -9.98 -8.51
CA VAL A 85 19.34 -10.90 -9.48
C VAL A 85 18.33 -11.92 -9.97
N VAL A 86 17.60 -12.57 -9.05
CA VAL A 86 16.58 -13.58 -9.40
C VAL A 86 15.47 -12.96 -10.24
N THR A 87 15.04 -11.73 -9.93
CA THR A 87 14.01 -11.02 -10.70
C THR A 87 14.51 -10.69 -12.11
N LEU A 88 15.73 -10.15 -12.25
CA LEU A 88 16.31 -9.81 -13.54
C LEU A 88 16.56 -11.04 -14.42
N VAL A 89 17.02 -12.16 -13.83
CA VAL A 89 17.19 -13.43 -14.55
C VAL A 89 15.84 -13.93 -15.08
N ASN A 90 14.78 -13.88 -14.26
CA ASN A 90 13.44 -14.30 -14.71
C ASN A 90 12.85 -13.35 -15.76
N LEU A 91 13.02 -12.04 -15.63
CA LEU A 91 12.58 -11.06 -16.64
C LEU A 91 13.31 -11.28 -17.98
N ALA A 92 14.64 -11.42 -17.94
CA ALA A 92 15.44 -11.70 -19.12
C ALA A 92 14.98 -13.00 -19.79
N ARG A 93 14.74 -14.05 -19.00
CA ARG A 93 14.19 -15.33 -19.48
C ARG A 93 12.85 -15.14 -20.19
N MET A 94 11.89 -14.42 -19.60
CA MET A 94 10.58 -14.22 -20.23
C MET A 94 10.68 -13.42 -21.53
N ILE A 95 11.57 -12.41 -21.59
CA ILE A 95 11.81 -11.64 -22.82
C ILE A 95 12.43 -12.51 -23.91
N ILE A 96 13.37 -13.39 -23.55
CA ILE A 96 13.98 -14.34 -24.49
C ILE A 96 12.92 -15.32 -25.02
N LEU A 97 12.03 -15.83 -24.16
CA LEU A 97 10.95 -16.75 -24.54
C LEU A 97 9.96 -16.17 -25.57
N LEU A 98 9.88 -14.84 -25.73
CA LEU A 98 9.06 -14.21 -26.77
C LEU A 98 9.63 -14.34 -28.18
N LYS A 99 10.93 -14.64 -28.33
CA LYS A 99 11.63 -14.59 -29.63
C LYS A 99 12.24 -15.91 -30.07
N VAL A 100 12.16 -16.92 -29.23
CA VAL A 100 12.93 -18.15 -29.38
C VAL A 100 12.06 -19.30 -29.88
N ASP A 101 12.62 -20.08 -30.79
CA ASP A 101 11.98 -21.28 -31.36
C ASP A 101 11.75 -22.38 -30.32
N ASP A 102 10.79 -23.27 -30.60
CA ASP A 102 10.28 -24.26 -29.64
C ASP A 102 11.36 -25.18 -29.05
N GLU A 103 12.40 -25.53 -29.81
CA GLU A 103 13.50 -26.38 -29.32
C GLU A 103 14.33 -25.72 -28.22
N THR A 104 14.57 -24.41 -28.34
CA THR A 104 15.35 -23.66 -27.35
C THR A 104 14.46 -23.22 -26.19
N ALA A 105 13.15 -23.05 -26.41
CA ALA A 105 12.16 -22.83 -25.37
C ALA A 105 12.10 -23.98 -24.35
N ILE A 106 12.38 -25.21 -24.77
CA ILE A 106 12.49 -26.38 -23.87
C ILE A 106 13.62 -26.21 -22.84
N TYR A 107 14.78 -25.71 -23.24
CA TYR A 107 15.92 -25.48 -22.33
C TYR A 107 15.68 -24.30 -21.38
N LEU A 108 14.85 -23.35 -21.78
CA LEU A 108 14.37 -22.26 -20.95
C LEU A 108 13.18 -22.67 -20.06
N GLY A 109 12.73 -23.93 -20.14
CA GLY A 109 11.64 -24.47 -19.32
C GLY A 109 10.32 -23.73 -19.52
N ASP A 110 9.97 -23.41 -20.76
CA ASP A 110 8.72 -22.71 -21.10
C ASP A 110 7.49 -23.51 -20.60
N PRO A 111 6.74 -23.01 -19.59
CA PRO A 111 5.53 -23.68 -19.13
C PRO A 111 4.37 -23.55 -20.13
N LEU A 112 4.50 -22.64 -21.10
CA LEU A 112 3.51 -22.30 -22.12
C LEU A 112 3.86 -22.88 -23.49
N LEU A 113 4.76 -23.87 -23.54
CA LEU A 113 5.15 -24.53 -24.78
C LEU A 113 3.88 -25.00 -25.54
N ASN A 114 3.79 -24.72 -26.84
CA ASN A 114 2.61 -25.04 -27.67
C ASN A 114 1.26 -24.43 -27.22
N SER A 115 1.23 -23.56 -26.20
CA SER A 115 0.01 -22.86 -25.79
C SER A 115 -0.35 -21.80 -26.83
N LYS A 116 -1.63 -21.74 -27.19
CA LYS A 116 -2.14 -20.76 -28.17
C LYS A 116 -1.99 -19.31 -27.69
N ASP A 117 -2.06 -19.10 -26.37
CA ASP A 117 -2.02 -17.77 -25.76
C ASP A 117 -0.68 -17.44 -25.11
N LYS A 118 0.38 -18.19 -25.49
CA LYS A 118 1.73 -18.04 -24.93
C LYS A 118 2.17 -16.59 -24.85
N TYR A 119 2.01 -15.82 -25.94
CA TYR A 119 2.46 -14.43 -26.00
C TYR A 119 1.69 -13.53 -25.05
N SER A 120 0.36 -13.63 -25.01
CA SER A 120 -0.50 -12.86 -24.11
C SER A 120 -0.13 -13.12 -22.65
N LEU A 121 0.04 -14.38 -22.27
CA LEU A 121 0.40 -14.78 -20.92
C LEU A 121 1.81 -14.36 -20.51
N LEU A 122 2.80 -14.47 -21.41
CA LEU A 122 4.15 -13.95 -21.16
C LEU A 122 4.14 -12.44 -20.97
N ILE A 123 3.36 -11.69 -21.75
CA ILE A 123 3.21 -10.23 -21.58
C ILE A 123 2.61 -9.91 -20.21
N VAL A 124 1.55 -10.61 -19.79
CA VAL A 124 0.94 -10.45 -18.46
C VAL A 124 1.98 -10.65 -17.35
N VAL A 125 2.80 -11.70 -17.46
CA VAL A 125 3.85 -11.98 -16.47
C VAL A 125 4.94 -10.90 -16.48
N ILE A 126 5.40 -10.46 -17.66
CA ILE A 126 6.43 -9.41 -17.79
C ILE A 126 5.92 -8.10 -17.18
N VAL A 127 4.72 -7.66 -17.54
CA VAL A 127 4.10 -6.43 -17.02
C VAL A 127 3.92 -6.54 -15.51
N GLY A 128 3.44 -7.68 -15.03
CA GLY A 128 3.26 -7.95 -13.60
C GLY A 128 4.55 -7.85 -12.80
N ILE A 129 5.58 -8.60 -13.19
CA ILE A 129 6.88 -8.63 -12.51
C ILE A 129 7.57 -7.27 -12.57
N THR A 130 7.56 -6.61 -13.74
CA THR A 130 8.18 -5.31 -13.90
C THR A 130 7.56 -4.30 -12.94
N ALA A 131 6.22 -4.27 -12.85
CA ALA A 131 5.56 -3.30 -12.00
C ALA A 131 5.79 -3.55 -10.50
N MET A 132 5.78 -4.82 -10.07
CA MET A 132 6.13 -5.19 -8.69
C MET A 132 7.60 -4.87 -8.37
N TYR A 133 8.52 -5.17 -9.29
CA TYR A 133 9.95 -4.92 -9.13
C TYR A 133 10.27 -3.43 -9.04
N VAL A 134 9.67 -2.59 -9.88
CA VAL A 134 9.85 -1.13 -9.79
C VAL A 134 9.28 -0.59 -8.48
N THR A 135 8.18 -1.15 -7.96
CA THR A 135 7.66 -0.77 -6.63
C THR A 135 8.68 -1.06 -5.54
N HIS A 136 9.29 -2.26 -5.57
CA HIS A 136 10.36 -2.66 -4.65
C HIS A 136 11.57 -1.72 -4.72
N GLU A 137 12.05 -1.40 -5.93
CA GLU A 137 13.19 -0.48 -6.10
C GLU A 137 12.88 0.95 -5.62
N CYS A 138 11.68 1.44 -5.91
CA CYS A 138 11.21 2.74 -5.41
C CYS A 138 11.20 2.77 -3.87
N ALA A 139 10.72 1.70 -3.23
CA ALA A 139 10.70 1.59 -1.78
C ALA A 139 12.11 1.58 -1.17
N VAL A 140 13.01 0.76 -1.72
CA VAL A 140 14.42 0.70 -1.28
C VAL A 140 15.12 2.06 -1.47
N PHE A 141 14.82 2.77 -2.55
CA PHE A 141 15.35 4.11 -2.78
C PHE A 141 14.87 5.12 -1.73
N ILE A 142 13.57 5.12 -1.43
CA ILE A 142 12.97 5.96 -0.38
C ILE A 142 13.56 5.63 0.99
N GLU A 143 13.73 4.35 1.30
CA GLU A 143 14.33 3.90 2.57
C GLU A 143 15.76 4.43 2.73
N ARG A 144 16.62 4.30 1.70
CA ARG A 144 18.00 4.82 1.73
C ARG A 144 18.07 6.34 1.89
N GLY A 145 17.09 7.05 1.35
CA GLY A 145 16.95 8.50 1.49
C GLY A 145 16.41 8.98 2.84
N GLY A 146 16.15 8.09 3.79
CA GLY A 146 15.52 8.44 5.06
C GLY A 146 14.03 8.78 4.94
N GLY A 147 13.38 8.28 3.89
CA GLY A 147 11.98 8.53 3.56
C GLY A 147 11.00 8.04 4.61
N PHE A 148 11.33 6.92 5.27
CA PHE A 148 10.53 6.35 6.36
C PHE A 148 11.08 6.69 7.76
N VAL A 149 11.93 7.71 7.89
CA VAL A 149 12.32 8.25 9.21
C VAL A 149 11.34 9.32 9.65
N GLY A 150 10.71 9.10 10.80
CA GLY A 150 9.87 10.08 11.48
C GLY A 150 9.02 9.48 12.59
N ALA A 151 8.41 10.35 13.41
CA ALA A 151 7.47 9.89 14.44
C ALA A 151 6.27 9.12 13.86
N ALA A 152 5.86 9.45 12.63
CA ALA A 152 4.75 8.82 11.92
C ALA A 152 5.01 7.38 11.47
N THR A 153 6.27 6.93 11.40
CA THR A 153 6.62 5.57 10.97
C THR A 153 6.82 4.60 12.13
N ASN A 154 7.07 5.10 13.35
CA ASN A 154 7.19 4.26 14.55
C ASN A 154 5.81 3.91 15.14
N VAL A 155 4.99 3.19 14.38
CA VAL A 155 3.59 2.87 14.69
C VAL A 155 3.45 2.18 16.04
N THR A 156 4.39 1.30 16.42
CA THR A 156 4.38 0.58 17.70
C THR A 156 4.62 1.51 18.89
N TYR A 157 5.51 2.50 18.77
CA TYR A 157 5.65 3.58 19.74
C TYR A 157 4.38 4.42 19.83
N LEU A 158 3.75 4.75 18.69
CA LEU A 158 2.52 5.55 18.66
C LEU A 158 1.33 4.82 19.30
N LEU A 159 1.24 3.50 19.13
CA LEU A 159 0.21 2.69 19.75
C LEU A 159 0.40 2.60 21.27
N LYS A 160 1.64 2.42 21.76
CA LYS A 160 1.96 2.28 23.20
C LYS A 160 1.93 3.59 23.97
N ASN A 161 2.61 4.61 23.43
CA ASN A 161 2.89 5.84 24.16
C ASN A 161 2.00 7.01 23.70
N GLY A 162 1.24 6.83 22.63
CA GLY A 162 0.62 7.95 21.92
C GLY A 162 1.69 8.88 21.31
N PHE A 163 1.25 10.00 20.75
CA PHE A 163 2.16 11.05 20.32
C PHE A 163 2.58 11.94 21.50
N SER A 164 3.87 12.16 21.67
CA SER A 164 4.43 13.04 22.71
C SER A 164 4.18 14.53 22.46
N TYR A 165 3.98 14.94 21.19
CA TYR A 165 3.86 16.36 20.82
C TYR A 165 2.41 16.82 20.56
N TYR A 166 1.50 15.91 20.15
CA TYR A 166 0.07 16.17 20.01
C TYR A 166 -0.78 14.92 20.32
N PRO A 167 -1.17 14.68 21.58
CA PRO A 167 -1.93 13.50 21.95
C PRO A 167 -3.31 13.51 21.26
N PHE A 168 -3.75 12.35 20.79
CA PHE A 168 -5.14 12.18 20.35
C PHE A 168 -6.09 12.50 21.49
N SER A 169 -7.24 13.11 21.19
CA SER A 169 -8.35 13.05 22.14
C SER A 169 -8.68 11.57 22.42
N GLN A 170 -9.07 11.25 23.66
CA GLN A 170 -9.27 9.86 24.08
C GLN A 170 -10.22 9.08 23.14
N HIS A 171 -11.24 9.76 22.62
CA HIS A 171 -12.14 9.22 21.61
C HIS A 171 -11.44 8.93 20.27
N GLN A 172 -10.61 9.85 19.76
CA GLN A 172 -9.86 9.60 18.53
C GLN A 172 -8.76 8.54 18.71
N LYS A 173 -8.14 8.41 19.90
CA LYS A 173 -7.18 7.32 20.18
C LYS A 173 -7.84 5.96 19.99
N LYS A 174 -9.02 5.73 20.58
CA LYS A 174 -9.77 4.47 20.44
C LYS A 174 -10.11 4.18 18.97
N ASN A 175 -10.58 5.19 18.23
CA ASN A 175 -10.90 5.04 16.80
C ASN A 175 -9.66 4.75 15.96
N PHE A 176 -8.52 5.38 16.28
CA PHE A 176 -7.25 5.14 15.61
C PHE A 176 -6.75 3.72 15.87
N CYS A 177 -6.76 3.24 17.12
CA CYS A 177 -6.37 1.85 17.43
C CYS A 177 -7.28 0.85 16.70
N CYS A 178 -8.59 1.09 16.67
CA CYS A 178 -9.53 0.27 15.90
C CYS A 178 -9.20 0.28 14.40
N PHE A 179 -8.92 1.44 13.82
CA PHE A 179 -8.51 1.56 12.42
C PHE A 179 -7.23 0.78 12.12
N VAL A 180 -6.18 0.94 12.94
CA VAL A 180 -4.91 0.23 12.78
C VAL A 180 -5.11 -1.28 12.89
N TYR A 181 -5.89 -1.73 13.89
CA TYR A 181 -6.26 -3.14 14.02
C TYR A 181 -6.90 -3.68 12.74
N LEU A 182 -7.93 -3.00 12.21
CA LEU A 182 -8.63 -3.44 11.00
C LEU A 182 -7.70 -3.49 9.78
N ILE A 183 -6.86 -2.47 9.58
CA ILE A 183 -5.90 -2.42 8.48
C ILE A 183 -4.87 -3.55 8.60
N CYS A 184 -4.29 -3.76 9.78
CA CYS A 184 -3.31 -4.82 10.01
C CYS A 184 -3.93 -6.20 9.77
N VAL A 185 -5.12 -6.47 10.32
CA VAL A 185 -5.81 -7.76 10.13
C VAL A 185 -6.15 -7.98 8.66
N PHE A 186 -6.66 -6.97 7.95
CA PHE A 186 -6.98 -7.06 6.53
C PHE A 186 -5.75 -7.42 5.69
N HIS A 187 -4.61 -6.74 5.87
CA HIS A 187 -3.41 -6.99 5.07
C HIS A 187 -2.73 -8.31 5.44
N ASN A 188 -2.67 -8.66 6.72
CA ASN A 188 -2.20 -9.98 7.17
C ASN A 188 -3.05 -11.10 6.56
N SER A 189 -4.36 -10.86 6.44
CA SER A 189 -5.31 -11.81 5.86
C SER A 189 -5.15 -11.94 4.35
N LEU A 190 -4.96 -10.81 3.66
CA LEU A 190 -4.81 -10.75 2.21
C LEU A 190 -3.62 -11.59 1.75
N ILE A 191 -2.51 -11.58 2.49
CA ILE A 191 -1.28 -12.33 2.13
C ILE A 191 -1.49 -13.84 2.23
N PHE A 192 -2.25 -14.28 3.23
CA PHE A 192 -2.59 -15.70 3.36
C PHE A 192 -3.41 -16.20 2.17
N VAL A 193 -4.33 -15.36 1.65
CA VAL A 193 -5.13 -15.67 0.45
C VAL A 193 -4.32 -15.52 -0.83
N MET A 194 -3.40 -14.55 -0.87
CA MET A 194 -2.56 -14.26 -2.02
C MET A 194 -1.61 -15.42 -2.37
N TYR A 195 -1.08 -16.13 -1.36
CA TYR A 195 -0.16 -17.25 -1.59
C TYR A 195 -0.76 -18.37 -2.46
N PRO A 196 -1.88 -19.03 -2.08
CA PRO A 196 -2.50 -20.05 -2.92
C PRO A 196 -3.00 -19.47 -4.24
N TYR A 197 -3.44 -18.21 -4.25
CA TYR A 197 -3.89 -17.54 -5.46
C TYR A 197 -2.77 -17.41 -6.52
N ILE A 198 -1.60 -16.89 -6.14
CA ILE A 198 -0.45 -16.76 -7.04
C ILE A 198 0.06 -18.15 -7.44
N MET A 199 0.08 -19.10 -6.51
CA MET A 199 0.47 -20.49 -6.81
C MET A 199 -0.39 -21.07 -7.93
N VAL A 200 -1.72 -20.96 -7.82
CA VAL A 200 -2.63 -21.43 -8.87
C VAL A 200 -2.40 -20.66 -10.16
N LEU A 201 -2.36 -19.32 -10.11
CA LEU A 201 -2.22 -18.47 -11.31
C LEU A 201 -0.97 -18.79 -12.13
N TYR A 202 0.20 -18.92 -11.50
CA TYR A 202 1.48 -19.10 -12.20
C TYR A 202 1.78 -20.56 -12.55
N ASN A 203 1.15 -21.53 -11.87
CA ASN A 203 1.38 -22.96 -12.11
C ASN A 203 0.24 -23.65 -12.87
N HIS A 204 -0.86 -22.94 -13.15
CA HIS A 204 -2.04 -23.50 -13.85
C HIS A 204 -1.65 -24.20 -15.15
N GLU A 205 -0.93 -23.49 -16.03
CA GLU A 205 -0.54 -23.99 -17.35
C GLU A 205 0.46 -25.15 -17.27
N LEU A 206 1.31 -25.18 -16.24
CA LEU A 206 2.22 -26.29 -16.06
C LEU A 206 1.47 -27.59 -15.65
N CYS A 207 0.40 -27.46 -14.87
CA CYS A 207 -0.31 -28.60 -14.28
C CYS A 207 -1.54 -29.05 -15.09
N TRP A 208 -2.23 -28.14 -15.80
CA TRP A 208 -3.52 -28.41 -16.45
C TRP A 208 -3.55 -28.13 -17.96
N ASN A 209 -2.48 -27.64 -18.57
CA ASN A 209 -2.49 -27.36 -20.02
C ASN A 209 -2.70 -28.65 -20.82
N GLN A 210 -3.83 -28.70 -21.55
CA GLN A 210 -4.28 -29.84 -22.35
C GLN A 210 -3.44 -30.05 -23.61
N TYR A 211 -2.68 -29.04 -24.03
CA TYR A 211 -1.85 -29.04 -25.25
C TYR A 211 -0.40 -29.48 -24.99
N ASN A 212 -0.05 -29.72 -23.73
CA ASN A 212 1.32 -30.01 -23.31
C ASN A 212 1.61 -31.52 -23.31
N HIS A 213 2.26 -32.01 -24.38
CA HIS A 213 3.00 -33.28 -24.35
C HIS A 213 4.45 -33.02 -23.94
N PHE A 214 4.68 -32.75 -22.66
CA PHE A 214 6.03 -32.51 -22.17
C PHE A 214 6.88 -33.78 -22.16
N SER A 215 8.11 -33.67 -22.67
CA SER A 215 9.14 -34.64 -22.31
C SER A 215 9.47 -34.52 -20.81
N LEU A 216 9.88 -35.62 -20.17
CA LEU A 216 10.26 -35.61 -18.75
C LEU A 216 11.38 -34.58 -18.46
N LYS A 217 12.29 -34.38 -19.42
CA LYS A 217 13.35 -33.35 -19.34
C LYS A 217 12.75 -31.93 -19.33
N THR A 218 11.81 -31.65 -20.21
CA THR A 218 11.12 -30.35 -20.28
C THR A 218 10.37 -30.07 -18.98
N MET A 219 9.67 -31.07 -18.45
CA MET A 219 8.90 -30.96 -17.22
C MET A 219 9.81 -30.63 -16.01
N LEU A 220 10.94 -31.34 -15.84
CA LEU A 220 11.86 -31.07 -14.73
C LEU A 220 12.46 -29.66 -14.79
N ILE A 221 12.86 -29.21 -15.98
CA ILE A 221 13.43 -27.87 -16.19
C ILE A 221 12.36 -26.80 -15.96
N ALA A 222 11.15 -26.99 -16.50
CA ALA A 222 10.03 -26.08 -16.29
C ALA A 222 9.65 -25.96 -14.81
N VAL A 223 9.58 -27.08 -14.07
CA VAL A 223 9.31 -27.07 -12.63
C VAL A 223 10.37 -26.29 -11.86
N ALA A 224 11.66 -26.51 -12.14
CA ALA A 224 12.74 -25.80 -11.48
C ALA A 224 12.61 -24.28 -11.67
N TRP A 225 12.37 -23.85 -12.90
CA TRP A 225 12.17 -22.44 -13.22
C TRP A 225 10.90 -21.86 -12.61
N THR A 226 9.78 -22.56 -12.68
CA THR A 226 8.49 -22.09 -12.14
C THR A 226 8.53 -21.96 -10.62
N ILE A 227 9.28 -22.82 -9.91
CA ILE A 227 9.52 -22.65 -8.46
C ILE A 227 10.23 -21.32 -8.18
N THR A 228 11.28 -20.98 -8.95
CA THR A 228 11.98 -19.71 -8.77
C THR A 228 11.09 -18.51 -9.08
N LEU A 229 10.34 -18.58 -10.18
CA LEU A 229 9.43 -17.53 -10.64
C LEU A 229 8.28 -17.29 -9.65
N THR A 230 7.62 -18.36 -9.21
CA THR A 230 6.47 -18.24 -8.32
C THR A 230 6.91 -17.73 -6.95
N SER A 231 8.06 -18.18 -6.45
CA SER A 231 8.60 -17.71 -5.17
C SER A 231 8.94 -16.22 -5.20
N ILE A 232 9.55 -15.73 -6.29
CA ILE A 232 9.89 -14.30 -6.42
C ILE A 232 8.63 -13.44 -6.57
N VAL A 233 7.64 -13.90 -7.32
CA VAL A 233 6.35 -13.21 -7.48
C VAL A 233 5.60 -13.12 -6.14
N ILE A 234 5.57 -14.20 -5.35
CA ILE A 234 4.97 -14.19 -4.01
C ILE A 234 5.68 -13.17 -3.12
N CYS A 235 7.02 -13.15 -3.14
CA CYS A 235 7.81 -12.23 -2.35
C CYS A 235 7.54 -10.76 -2.74
N LEU A 236 7.62 -10.43 -4.02
CA LEU A 236 7.37 -9.07 -4.52
C LEU A 236 5.91 -8.64 -4.35
N GLY A 237 4.96 -9.56 -4.54
CA GLY A 237 3.54 -9.32 -4.29
C GLY A 237 3.25 -9.03 -2.82
N ALA A 238 3.85 -9.81 -1.91
CA ALA A 238 3.75 -9.56 -0.47
C ALA A 238 4.31 -8.17 -0.13
N GLN A 239 5.46 -7.81 -0.70
CA GLN A 239 6.04 -6.47 -0.52
C GLN A 239 5.07 -5.38 -0.97
N MET A 240 4.44 -5.48 -2.15
CA MET A 240 3.46 -4.48 -2.58
C MET A 240 2.29 -4.33 -1.59
N VAL A 241 1.75 -5.44 -1.09
CA VAL A 241 0.68 -5.44 -0.08
C VAL A 241 1.13 -4.77 1.23
N TYR A 242 2.37 -5.00 1.68
CA TYR A 242 2.87 -4.33 2.87
C TYR A 242 3.12 -2.84 2.66
N HIS A 243 3.59 -2.43 1.47
CA HIS A 243 3.73 -1.02 1.13
C HIS A 243 2.38 -0.31 1.10
N SER A 244 1.32 -0.95 0.60
CA SER A 244 -0.04 -0.38 0.66
C SER A 244 -0.52 -0.26 2.12
N ALA A 245 -0.24 -1.26 2.97
CA ALA A 245 -0.54 -1.20 4.41
C ALA A 245 0.15 -0.01 5.10
N LEU A 246 1.45 0.19 4.83
CA LEU A 246 2.21 1.33 5.37
C LEU A 246 1.61 2.67 4.94
N CYS A 247 1.26 2.81 3.66
CA CYS A 247 0.62 4.01 3.15
C CYS A 247 -0.72 4.28 3.85
N CYS A 248 -1.54 3.23 4.06
CA CYS A 248 -2.80 3.33 4.78
C CYS A 248 -2.61 3.79 6.23
N ILE A 249 -1.64 3.22 6.95
CA ILE A 249 -1.37 3.56 8.35
C ILE A 249 -0.89 5.01 8.46
N ILE A 250 0.05 5.43 7.60
CA ILE A 250 0.58 6.81 7.59
C ILE A 250 -0.56 7.81 7.29
N ALA A 251 -1.36 7.55 6.25
CA ALA A 251 -2.52 8.39 5.94
C ALA A 251 -3.51 8.43 7.11
N GLY A 252 -3.73 7.29 7.78
CA GLY A 252 -4.62 7.15 8.93
C GLY A 252 -4.18 7.98 10.12
N ILE A 253 -2.90 7.91 10.47
CA ILE A 253 -2.28 8.72 11.53
C ILE A 253 -2.63 10.20 11.34
N PHE A 254 -2.34 10.75 10.16
CA PHE A 254 -2.62 12.16 9.88
C PHE A 254 -4.13 12.47 9.86
N HIS A 255 -4.96 11.55 9.37
CA HIS A 255 -6.41 11.71 9.36
C HIS A 255 -6.98 11.88 10.78
N PHE A 256 -6.63 10.97 11.68
CA PHE A 256 -7.10 11.05 13.06
C PHE A 256 -6.51 12.27 13.79
N HIS A 257 -5.30 12.71 13.44
CA HIS A 257 -4.70 13.89 14.06
C HIS A 257 -5.43 15.17 13.67
N ILE A 258 -5.71 15.32 12.37
CA ILE A 258 -6.51 16.44 11.87
C ILE A 258 -7.92 16.40 12.49
N LYS A 259 -8.49 15.22 12.73
CA LYS A 259 -9.76 15.08 13.43
C LYS A 259 -9.67 15.51 14.90
N SER A 260 -8.64 15.08 15.63
CA SER A 260 -8.35 15.54 16.99
C SER A 260 -8.15 17.06 17.04
N LEU A 261 -7.41 17.63 16.07
CA LEU A 261 -7.25 19.08 15.91
C LEU A 261 -8.57 19.79 15.61
N THR A 262 -9.43 19.17 14.82
CA THR A 262 -10.77 19.69 14.54
C THR A 262 -11.61 19.75 15.82
N ASP A 263 -11.51 18.75 16.68
CA ASP A 263 -12.22 18.70 17.96
C ASP A 263 -11.68 19.79 18.90
N SER A 264 -10.35 19.89 19.05
CA SER A 264 -9.66 20.91 19.85
C SER A 264 -9.98 22.33 19.40
N THR A 265 -9.93 22.61 18.09
CA THR A 265 -10.28 23.94 17.54
C THR A 265 -11.76 24.27 17.72
N THR A 266 -12.65 23.27 17.69
CA THR A 266 -14.09 23.49 17.94
C THR A 266 -14.33 23.84 19.41
N LEU A 267 -13.65 23.16 20.35
CA LEU A 267 -13.68 23.50 21.77
C LEU A 267 -13.10 24.89 22.02
N LEU A 268 -11.97 25.20 21.38
CA LEU A 268 -11.34 26.52 21.44
C LEU A 268 -12.33 27.60 21.01
N ILE A 269 -13.04 27.43 19.89
CA ILE A 269 -14.05 28.39 19.42
C ILE A 269 -15.18 28.60 20.45
N LYS A 270 -15.65 27.52 21.09
CA LYS A 270 -16.75 27.56 22.07
C LYS A 270 -16.33 28.21 23.39
N CYS A 271 -15.11 27.97 23.85
CA CYS A 271 -14.63 28.39 25.17
C CYS A 271 -13.69 29.61 25.12
N MET A 272 -13.46 30.20 23.95
CA MET A 272 -12.49 31.28 23.72
C MET A 272 -12.65 32.50 24.62
N ASP A 273 -13.88 32.79 25.08
CA ASP A 273 -14.13 33.91 25.98
C ASP A 273 -13.67 33.64 27.43
N LYS A 274 -13.44 32.37 27.78
CA LYS A 274 -13.04 31.88 29.10
C LYS A 274 -11.64 31.25 29.13
N MET A 275 -11.08 30.89 27.97
CA MET A 275 -9.79 30.24 27.85
C MET A 275 -8.62 31.21 28.05
N GLN A 276 -7.53 30.69 28.62
CA GLN A 276 -6.30 31.46 28.81
C GLN A 276 -5.54 31.56 27.48
N ILE A 277 -4.83 32.68 27.28
CA ILE A 277 -4.00 32.93 26.10
C ILE A 277 -2.95 31.82 25.88
N VAL A 278 -2.50 31.17 26.95
CA VAL A 278 -1.55 30.05 26.93
C VAL A 278 -2.13 28.83 26.21
N GLU A 279 -3.41 28.52 26.40
CA GLU A 279 -4.08 27.38 25.78
C GLU A 279 -4.24 27.59 24.27
N VAL A 280 -4.60 28.80 23.86
CA VAL A 280 -4.66 29.22 22.44
C VAL A 280 -3.29 29.07 21.78
N LYS A 281 -2.22 29.52 22.45
CA LYS A 281 -0.84 29.41 21.96
C LYS A 281 -0.42 27.95 21.76
N CYS A 282 -0.82 27.08 22.67
CA CYS A 282 -0.52 25.64 22.60
C CYS A 282 -1.13 25.02 21.34
N VAL A 283 -2.42 25.25 21.09
CA VAL A 283 -3.14 24.71 19.93
C VAL A 283 -2.54 25.24 18.61
N ILE A 284 -2.18 26.53 18.54
CA ILE A 284 -1.52 27.11 17.36
C ILE A 284 -0.18 26.41 17.09
N ARG A 285 0.67 26.27 18.11
CA ARG A 285 1.99 25.62 17.98
C ARG A 285 1.85 24.16 17.51
N GLN A 286 0.93 23.42 18.12
CA GLN A 286 0.67 22.02 17.77
C GLN A 286 0.17 21.89 16.33
N THR A 287 -0.67 22.82 15.88
CA THR A 287 -1.16 22.84 14.50
C THR A 287 -0.05 23.05 13.49
N LEU A 288 0.84 24.02 13.73
CA LEU A 288 1.99 24.27 12.87
C LEU A 288 2.95 23.09 12.82
N GLN A 289 3.21 22.45 13.96
CA GLN A 289 4.04 21.24 14.03
C GLN A 289 3.42 20.10 13.22
N LEU A 290 2.10 19.85 13.36
CA LEU A 290 1.40 18.83 12.60
C LEU A 290 1.46 19.09 11.09
N PHE A 291 1.26 20.33 10.65
CA PHE A 291 1.39 20.66 9.22
C PHE A 291 2.81 20.47 8.69
N ASN A 292 3.84 20.83 9.47
CA ASN A 292 5.23 20.57 9.08
C ASN A 292 5.52 19.06 8.92
N GLU A 293 4.98 18.22 9.81
CA GLU A 293 5.14 16.76 9.72
C GLU A 293 4.41 16.16 8.53
N ILE A 294 3.20 16.65 8.25
CA ILE A 294 2.41 16.29 7.06
C ILE A 294 3.19 16.64 5.78
N ASP A 295 3.65 17.88 5.66
CA ASP A 295 4.36 18.37 4.48
C ASP A 295 5.67 17.60 4.24
N SER A 296 6.43 17.35 5.31
CA SER A 296 7.67 16.57 5.26
C SER A 296 7.41 15.11 4.85
N SER A 297 6.40 14.46 5.42
CA SER A 297 6.11 13.06 5.16
C SER A 297 5.58 12.84 3.75
N PHE A 298 4.65 13.69 3.29
CA PHE A 298 4.09 13.57 1.94
C PHE A 298 5.07 13.95 0.84
N ARG A 299 5.98 14.92 1.09
CA ARG A 299 7.03 15.23 0.12
C ARG A 299 7.96 14.03 -0.14
N LYS A 300 8.22 13.21 0.88
CA LYS A 300 9.08 12.01 0.75
C LYS A 300 8.42 10.89 -0.06
N ILE A 301 7.09 10.75 0.00
CA ILE A 301 6.35 9.66 -0.67
C ILE A 301 5.66 10.07 -1.98
N ARG A 302 5.63 11.36 -2.35
CA ARG A 302 4.87 11.84 -3.52
C ARG A 302 5.18 11.12 -4.83
N PHE A 303 6.43 10.70 -5.05
CA PHE A 303 6.83 10.02 -6.29
C PHE A 303 6.42 8.55 -6.31
N ILE A 304 6.39 7.87 -5.15
CA ILE A 304 5.85 6.50 -5.10
C ILE A 304 4.33 6.53 -5.33
N VAL A 305 3.63 7.53 -4.77
CA VAL A 305 2.20 7.74 -5.02
C VAL A 305 1.93 7.97 -6.52
N LEU A 306 2.74 8.79 -7.19
CA LEU A 306 2.65 8.98 -8.65
C LEU A 306 2.82 7.65 -9.40
N TYR A 307 3.77 6.82 -9.00
CA TYR A 307 3.99 5.51 -9.62
C TYR A 307 2.80 4.56 -9.44
N PHE A 308 2.10 4.59 -8.30
CA PHE A 308 0.87 3.81 -8.12
C PHE A 308 -0.24 4.23 -9.09
N TYR A 309 -0.47 5.53 -9.27
CA TYR A 309 -1.51 6.03 -10.19
C TYR A 309 -1.18 5.83 -11.67
N THR A 310 0.11 5.72 -12.02
CA THR A 310 0.55 5.59 -13.41
C THR A 310 0.91 4.15 -13.73
N GLY A 311 2.00 3.63 -13.16
CA GLY A 311 2.50 2.28 -13.43
C GLY A 311 1.58 1.17 -12.94
N VAL A 312 1.20 1.18 -11.66
CA VAL A 312 0.40 0.09 -11.06
C VAL A 312 -1.04 0.11 -11.59
N ALA A 313 -1.63 1.29 -11.76
CA ALA A 313 -2.93 1.42 -12.43
C ALA A 313 -2.89 0.93 -13.88
N LEU A 314 -1.84 1.29 -14.64
CA LEU A 314 -1.68 0.79 -16.02
C LEU A 314 -1.52 -0.73 -16.06
N GLN A 315 -0.78 -1.33 -15.13
CA GLN A 315 -0.69 -2.79 -14.97
C GLN A 315 -2.08 -3.41 -14.78
N SER A 316 -2.93 -2.81 -13.94
CA SER A 316 -4.32 -3.28 -13.75
C SER A 316 -5.12 -3.23 -15.05
N ILE A 317 -4.95 -2.20 -15.90
CA ILE A 317 -5.58 -2.13 -17.23
C ILE A 317 -5.15 -3.32 -18.10
N TRP A 318 -3.86 -3.65 -18.12
CA TRP A 318 -3.34 -4.81 -18.86
C TRP A 318 -3.97 -6.11 -18.37
N PHE A 319 -4.08 -6.31 -17.06
CA PHE A 319 -4.72 -7.49 -16.48
C PHE A 319 -6.21 -7.58 -16.85
N LEU A 320 -6.95 -6.48 -16.73
CA LEU A 320 -8.35 -6.45 -17.14
C LEU A 320 -8.52 -6.70 -18.65
N HIS A 321 -7.63 -6.15 -19.47
CA HIS A 321 -7.70 -6.35 -20.91
C HIS A 321 -7.53 -7.82 -21.30
N PHE A 322 -6.46 -8.46 -20.82
CA PHE A 322 -6.20 -9.86 -21.14
C PHE A 322 -7.20 -10.82 -20.49
N GLY A 323 -7.62 -10.56 -19.25
CA GLY A 323 -8.54 -11.43 -18.53
C GLY A 323 -10.02 -11.30 -18.93
N ILE A 324 -10.46 -10.15 -19.47
CA ILE A 324 -11.89 -9.93 -19.80
C ILE A 324 -12.12 -9.86 -21.31
N PHE A 325 -11.22 -9.23 -22.08
CA PHE A 325 -11.48 -8.90 -23.49
C PHE A 325 -10.75 -9.79 -24.46
N THR A 326 -9.45 -10.03 -24.26
CA THR A 326 -8.70 -10.96 -25.13
C THR A 326 -9.21 -12.38 -24.90
N GLY A 327 -9.31 -12.78 -23.64
CA GLY A 327 -9.63 -14.15 -23.26
C GLY A 327 -8.49 -15.09 -23.61
N ASN A 328 -8.12 -15.95 -22.67
CA ASN A 328 -7.24 -17.08 -22.90
C ASN A 328 -8.08 -18.34 -23.06
N HIS A 329 -7.46 -19.42 -23.53
CA HIS A 329 -8.10 -20.72 -23.67
C HIS A 329 -8.63 -21.31 -22.34
N SER A 330 -8.15 -20.80 -21.19
CA SER A 330 -8.59 -21.22 -19.86
C SER A 330 -9.41 -20.13 -19.17
N ILE A 331 -10.71 -20.41 -18.98
CA ILE A 331 -11.64 -19.57 -18.22
C ILE A 331 -11.14 -19.33 -16.78
N VAL A 332 -10.48 -20.32 -16.18
CA VAL A 332 -9.91 -20.20 -14.83
C VAL A 332 -8.82 -19.14 -14.82
N LEU A 333 -7.92 -19.18 -15.80
CA LEU A 333 -6.80 -18.24 -15.90
C LEU A 333 -7.30 -16.81 -16.15
N ASP A 334 -8.27 -16.65 -17.05
CA ASP A 334 -8.92 -15.37 -17.33
C ASP A 334 -9.57 -14.76 -16.09
N THR A 335 -10.31 -15.58 -15.35
CA THR A 335 -10.98 -15.15 -14.12
C THR A 335 -9.96 -14.71 -13.07
N LEU A 336 -8.83 -15.42 -12.94
CA LEU A 336 -7.76 -15.03 -12.03
C LEU A 336 -7.08 -13.74 -12.51
N ILE A 337 -6.68 -13.62 -13.76
CA ILE A 337 -6.02 -12.40 -14.28
C ILE A 337 -6.95 -11.19 -14.15
N ALA A 338 -8.23 -11.32 -14.54
CA ALA A 338 -9.22 -10.26 -14.36
C ALA A 338 -9.40 -9.91 -12.88
N GLY A 339 -9.45 -10.91 -12.00
CA GLY A 339 -9.51 -10.73 -10.55
C GLY A 339 -8.36 -9.90 -10.00
N LEU A 340 -7.12 -10.13 -10.46
CA LEU A 340 -5.96 -9.28 -10.10
C LEU A 340 -6.14 -7.83 -10.56
N GLY A 341 -6.61 -7.63 -11.79
CA GLY A 341 -6.89 -6.28 -12.29
C GLY A 341 -7.88 -5.54 -11.39
N ILE A 342 -9.01 -6.19 -11.06
CA ILE A 342 -10.07 -5.64 -10.21
C ILE A 342 -9.57 -5.34 -8.78
N THR A 343 -8.81 -6.26 -8.16
CA THR A 343 -8.32 -6.06 -6.80
C THR A 343 -7.36 -4.88 -6.72
N VAL A 344 -6.42 -4.77 -7.67
CA VAL A 344 -5.46 -3.65 -7.73
C VAL A 344 -6.15 -2.30 -7.87
N ILE A 345 -7.11 -2.15 -8.81
CA ILE A 345 -7.80 -0.87 -9.00
C ILE A 345 -8.71 -0.53 -7.82
N THR A 346 -9.32 -1.55 -7.19
CA THR A 346 -10.16 -1.36 -6.01
C THR A 346 -9.33 -0.87 -4.83
N ASP A 347 -8.15 -1.45 -4.61
CA ASP A 347 -7.23 -1.03 -3.54
C ASP A 347 -6.74 0.41 -3.76
N ILE A 348 -6.24 0.73 -4.96
CA ILE A 348 -5.84 2.10 -5.34
C ILE A 348 -6.99 3.07 -5.09
N SER A 349 -8.20 2.73 -5.52
CA SER A 349 -9.38 3.60 -5.37
C SER A 349 -9.79 3.79 -3.91
N ALA A 350 -9.77 2.73 -3.10
CA ALA A 350 -10.08 2.79 -1.67
C ALA A 350 -9.09 3.69 -0.92
N ILE A 351 -7.79 3.50 -1.15
CA ILE A 351 -6.73 4.35 -0.57
C ILE A 351 -6.91 5.79 -1.04
N SER A 352 -7.19 6.01 -2.32
CA SER A 352 -7.42 7.34 -2.90
C SER A 352 -8.58 8.07 -2.23
N LEU A 353 -9.70 7.39 -2.02
CA LEU A 353 -10.88 7.96 -1.36
C LEU A 353 -10.57 8.33 0.10
N PHE A 354 -9.79 7.49 0.79
CA PHE A 354 -9.35 7.78 2.15
C PHE A 354 -8.42 8.99 2.21
N CYS A 355 -7.45 9.08 1.28
CA CYS A 355 -6.56 10.23 1.12
C CYS A 355 -7.36 11.51 0.83
N ALA A 356 -8.34 11.43 -0.07
CA ALA A 356 -9.23 12.55 -0.35
C ALA A 356 -10.04 12.97 0.89
N ALA A 357 -10.48 12.03 1.74
CA ALA A 357 -11.18 12.35 2.97
C ALA A 357 -10.30 13.13 3.96
N LEU A 358 -8.99 12.81 4.05
CA LEU A 358 -8.01 13.61 4.78
C LEU A 358 -7.93 15.04 4.22
N THR A 359 -7.75 15.21 2.91
CA THR A 359 -7.65 16.53 2.27
C THR A 359 -8.88 17.40 2.54
N ASN A 360 -10.09 16.84 2.35
CA ASN A 360 -11.34 17.56 2.67
C ASN A 360 -11.43 17.95 4.16
N LYS A 361 -10.86 17.13 5.05
CA LYS A 361 -10.86 17.44 6.49
C LYS A 361 -9.92 18.60 6.80
N VAL A 362 -8.76 18.65 6.16
CA VAL A 362 -7.83 19.80 6.24
C VAL A 362 -8.53 21.08 5.76
N GLU A 363 -9.20 21.05 4.61
CA GLU A 363 -9.97 22.19 4.09
C GLU A 363 -11.07 22.66 5.07
N SER A 364 -11.74 21.72 5.76
CA SER A 364 -12.77 22.05 6.75
C SER A 364 -12.26 22.82 7.98
N LEU A 365 -10.94 22.87 8.19
CA LEU A 365 -10.33 23.69 9.25
C LEU A 365 -10.28 25.18 8.88
N TYR A 366 -10.31 25.54 7.60
CA TYR A 366 -10.23 26.94 7.15
C TYR A 366 -11.27 27.86 7.81
N PRO A 367 -12.59 27.58 7.73
CA PRO A 367 -13.60 28.44 8.35
C PRO A 367 -13.47 28.51 9.88
N LYS A 368 -12.95 27.46 10.52
CA LYS A 368 -12.73 27.42 11.97
C LYS A 368 -11.59 28.34 12.38
N TRP A 369 -10.45 28.25 11.71
CA TRP A 369 -9.31 29.14 11.96
C TRP A 369 -9.61 30.59 11.60
N HIS A 370 -10.37 30.82 10.53
CA HIS A 370 -10.83 32.17 10.18
C HIS A 370 -11.70 32.79 11.28
N ARG A 371 -12.58 31.99 11.90
CA ARG A 371 -13.41 32.44 13.04
C ARG A 371 -12.56 32.77 14.28
N ILE A 372 -11.49 32.02 14.53
CA ILE A 372 -10.54 32.31 15.60
C ILE A 372 -9.81 33.63 15.29
N TYR A 373 -9.26 33.79 14.08
CA TYR A 373 -8.57 35.00 13.63
C TYR A 373 -9.40 36.28 13.82
N SER A 374 -10.70 36.20 13.50
CA SER A 374 -11.63 37.34 13.56
C SER A 374 -11.91 37.86 14.99
N LYS A 375 -11.43 37.18 16.04
CA LYS A 375 -11.70 37.56 17.43
C LYS A 375 -10.72 38.63 17.91
N ARG A 376 -11.27 39.63 18.60
CA ARG A 376 -10.52 40.81 19.07
C ARG A 376 -9.50 40.52 20.19
N LYS A 377 -9.75 39.51 21.02
CA LYS A 377 -8.95 39.18 22.22
C LYS A 377 -7.58 38.52 21.92
N ILE A 378 -7.27 38.21 20.66
CA ILE A 378 -6.05 37.49 20.28
C ILE A 378 -4.91 38.48 20.00
N PRO A 379 -3.71 38.30 20.60
CA PRO A 379 -2.57 39.18 20.36
C PRO A 379 -2.08 39.09 18.92
N ILE A 380 -1.47 40.18 18.42
CA ILE A 380 -1.01 40.31 17.02
C ILE A 380 -0.06 39.18 16.62
N PHE A 381 0.88 38.80 17.49
CA PHE A 381 1.81 37.70 17.22
C PHE A 381 1.10 36.37 16.93
N MET A 382 0.05 36.04 17.68
CA MET A 382 -0.74 34.83 17.44
C MET A 382 -1.57 34.94 16.16
N LYS A 383 -2.06 36.14 15.82
CA LYS A 383 -2.75 36.36 14.54
C LYS A 383 -1.84 36.09 13.35
N LEU A 384 -0.57 36.48 13.40
CA LEU A 384 0.41 36.15 12.35
C LEU A 384 0.59 34.64 12.20
N GLN A 385 0.69 33.90 13.32
CA GLN A 385 0.76 32.44 13.29
C GLN A 385 -0.52 31.80 12.74
N ILE A 386 -1.69 32.37 13.03
CA ILE A 386 -2.96 31.90 12.47
C ILE A 386 -3.03 32.18 10.96
N ILE A 387 -2.51 33.31 10.49
CA ILE A 387 -2.39 33.59 9.04
C ILE A 387 -1.50 32.55 8.37
N GLU A 388 -0.38 32.16 8.99
CA GLU A 388 0.45 31.07 8.48
C GLU A 388 -0.33 29.74 8.38
N ILE A 389 -1.13 29.40 9.40
CA ILE A 389 -1.99 28.22 9.37
C ILE A 389 -3.03 28.31 8.24
N LEU A 390 -3.68 29.47 8.07
CA LEU A 390 -4.66 29.69 7.00
C LEU A 390 -4.03 29.54 5.61
N ASN A 391 -2.85 30.14 5.40
CA ASN A 391 -2.09 30.00 4.17
C ASN A 391 -1.76 28.54 3.88
N ARG A 392 -1.30 27.80 4.90
CA ARG A 392 -1.01 26.36 4.81
C ARG A 392 -2.24 25.53 4.45
N ILE A 393 -3.43 25.83 4.99
CA ILE A 393 -4.65 25.11 4.62
C ILE A 393 -5.03 25.36 3.15
N THR A 394 -4.79 26.56 2.63
CA THR A 394 -5.10 26.92 1.23
C THR A 394 -4.04 26.50 0.22
N LEU A 395 -2.84 26.16 0.69
CA LEU A 395 -1.73 25.79 -0.18
C LEU A 395 -2.03 24.45 -0.86
N PRO A 396 -1.84 24.33 -2.19
CA PRO A 396 -2.01 23.08 -2.92
C PRO A 396 -0.93 22.03 -2.57
N THR A 397 -0.10 22.31 -1.58
CA THR A 397 0.90 21.38 -1.05
C THR A 397 0.42 20.61 0.18
N ASN A 398 -0.61 21.09 0.86
CA ASN A 398 -0.98 20.58 2.19
C ASN A 398 -2.03 19.47 2.06
N GLY A 399 -1.54 18.28 1.80
CA GLY A 399 -2.32 17.06 1.61
C GLY A 399 -1.46 16.00 0.91
N ILE A 400 -2.06 14.86 0.55
CA ILE A 400 -1.31 13.80 -0.12
C ILE A 400 -1.09 14.19 -1.57
N GLN A 401 0.18 14.44 -1.90
CA GLN A 401 0.62 14.88 -3.22
C GLN A 401 0.87 13.70 -4.15
N ILE A 402 0.57 13.89 -5.42
CA ILE A 402 0.89 12.99 -6.52
C ILE A 402 2.02 13.61 -7.32
N GLY A 403 3.26 13.21 -7.03
CA GLY A 403 4.46 13.82 -7.61
C GLY A 403 4.43 15.35 -7.44
N ASP A 404 4.63 16.07 -8.54
CA ASP A 404 4.49 17.53 -8.64
C ASP A 404 3.18 17.95 -9.35
N TYR A 405 2.26 17.01 -9.62
CA TYR A 405 1.04 17.27 -10.41
C TYR A 405 -0.10 17.89 -9.61
N GLY A 406 -0.29 17.48 -8.35
CA GLY A 406 -1.38 17.99 -7.52
C GLY A 406 -1.72 17.14 -6.31
N LEU A 407 -2.88 17.43 -5.72
CA LEU A 407 -3.40 16.77 -4.52
C LEU A 407 -4.44 15.70 -4.85
N ILE A 408 -4.46 14.63 -4.04
CA ILE A 408 -5.57 13.68 -4.05
C ILE A 408 -6.79 14.34 -3.43
N THR A 409 -7.71 14.80 -4.28
CA THR A 409 -9.03 15.33 -3.93
C THR A 409 -10.12 14.39 -4.42
N LYS A 410 -11.36 14.53 -3.93
CA LYS A 410 -12.50 13.73 -4.42
C LYS A 410 -12.70 13.86 -5.93
N GLN A 411 -12.53 15.07 -6.45
CA GLN A 411 -12.62 15.35 -7.89
C GLN A 411 -11.51 14.65 -8.67
N PHE A 412 -10.28 14.63 -8.13
CA PHE A 412 -9.18 13.89 -8.73
C PHE A 412 -9.51 12.39 -8.80
N VAL A 413 -10.01 11.79 -7.73
CA VAL A 413 -10.37 10.35 -7.73
C VAL A 413 -11.42 10.02 -8.78
N LEU A 414 -12.45 10.86 -8.92
CA LEU A 414 -13.48 10.69 -9.95
C LEU A 414 -12.92 10.82 -11.36
N LYS A 415 -12.05 11.82 -11.61
CA LYS A 415 -11.38 12.00 -12.90
C LYS A 415 -10.48 10.80 -13.21
N PHE A 416 -9.69 10.35 -12.25
CA PHE A 416 -8.83 9.18 -12.40
C PHE A 416 -9.62 7.92 -12.76
N LEU A 417 -10.74 7.65 -12.08
CA LEU A 417 -11.60 6.50 -12.40
C LEU A 417 -12.21 6.61 -13.81
N LEU A 418 -12.62 7.82 -14.21
CA LEU A 418 -13.13 8.07 -15.55
C LEU A 418 -12.05 7.84 -16.61
N GLU A 419 -10.86 8.40 -16.41
CA GLU A 419 -9.70 8.22 -17.30
C GLU A 419 -9.28 6.74 -17.38
N PHE A 420 -9.28 6.03 -16.25
CA PHE A 420 -9.01 4.59 -16.20
C PHE A 420 -10.01 3.81 -17.05
N ALA A 421 -11.32 4.09 -16.91
CA ALA A 421 -12.36 3.44 -17.70
C ALA A 421 -12.25 3.78 -19.20
N SER A 422 -11.95 5.05 -19.53
CA SER A 422 -11.71 5.47 -20.91
C SER A 422 -10.49 4.79 -21.53
N MET A 423 -9.40 4.66 -20.78
CA MET A 423 -8.20 3.94 -21.23
C MET A 423 -8.48 2.45 -21.42
N LEU A 424 -9.23 1.82 -20.52
CA LEU A 424 -9.63 0.42 -20.66
C LEU A 424 -10.48 0.20 -21.93
N MET A 425 -11.42 1.11 -22.21
CA MET A 425 -12.20 1.10 -23.45
C MET A 425 -11.31 1.31 -24.69
N LEU A 426 -10.35 2.24 -24.63
CA LEU A 426 -9.41 2.49 -25.71
C LEU A 426 -8.54 1.27 -26.00
N PHE A 427 -8.09 0.55 -24.96
CA PHE A 427 -7.38 -0.72 -25.10
C PHE A 427 -8.25 -1.76 -25.79
N LYS A 428 -9.51 -1.91 -25.37
CA LYS A 428 -10.47 -2.81 -26.03
C LYS A 428 -10.65 -2.47 -27.51
N CYS A 429 -10.87 -1.20 -27.85
CA CYS A 429 -11.11 -0.80 -29.24
C CYS A 429 -9.89 -0.98 -30.14
N ASN A 430 -8.68 -0.69 -29.65
CA ASN A 430 -7.47 -0.76 -30.48
C ASN A 430 -6.86 -2.17 -30.52
N PHE A 431 -6.88 -2.90 -29.41
CA PHE A 431 -6.23 -4.22 -29.31
C PHE A 431 -7.20 -5.39 -29.38
N GLY A 432 -8.51 -5.18 -29.23
CA GLY A 432 -9.50 -6.25 -29.30
C GLY A 432 -9.69 -6.89 -30.68
N SER A 433 -8.99 -6.41 -31.72
CA SER A 433 -8.92 -7.04 -33.05
C SER A 433 -7.54 -7.59 -33.40
N LEU A 434 -6.53 -7.34 -32.55
CA LEU A 434 -5.14 -7.74 -32.77
C LEU A 434 -4.81 -9.11 -32.15
N PHE A 435 -5.71 -9.62 -31.32
CA PHE A 435 -5.70 -10.93 -30.67
C PHE A 435 -7.07 -11.56 -30.87
#